data_AF-A0A8B9VY81-F1
#
_entry.id   AF-A0A8B9VY81-F1
#
_cell.length_a   1.000
_cell.length_b   1.000
_cell.length_c   1.000
_cell.angle_alpha   90.00
_cell.angle_beta   90.00
_cell.angle_gamma   90.00
#
_symmetry.space_group_name_H-M   'P 1'
#
loop_
_entity.id
_entity.type
_entity.pdbx_description
1 polymer ?
#
loop_
_entity_poly.entity_id
_entity_poly.type
_entity_poly.pdbx_seq_one_letter_code
_entity_poly.pdbx_strand_id
1 'polypeptide(L)'
;AQRQQQQHSLLPAGVTALGWATSPHIRCASLLVVPKFLGKEGRVFVLSFVLAAIYNGPVANVWHNLDEVIRAVGCVTELQVNHSRHLWRVSTVPLRMVMEDMVRGGQKLDAETQNISRAFVELKEEVASEEGYDLKQGEHTDSQAGLSTQKLYEMKTKLRCTCEWGTELSPLCQTPWT
;
A
#
# COMPACT_ATOMS: atom_id res chain seq x y z
N ALA A 1 39.19 -30.05 35.52
CA ALA A 1 39.36 -29.40 34.20
C ALA A 1 40.56 -28.46 34.14
N GLN A 2 40.69 -27.45 35.02
CA GLN A 2 41.78 -26.46 34.92
C GLN A 2 43.21 -27.00 35.08
N ARG A 3 43.47 -27.95 36.01
CA ARG A 3 44.81 -28.56 36.13
C ARG A 3 45.24 -29.35 34.89
N GLN A 4 44.29 -30.00 34.20
CA GLN A 4 44.56 -30.73 32.96
C GLN A 4 44.92 -29.74 31.83
N GLN A 5 44.14 -28.66 31.68
CA GLN A 5 44.41 -27.60 30.69
C GLN A 5 45.79 -26.95 30.91
N GLN A 6 46.18 -26.77 32.17
CA GLN A 6 47.47 -26.16 32.54
C GLN A 6 48.65 -27.10 32.31
N GLN A 7 48.50 -28.41 32.56
CA GLN A 7 49.55 -29.39 32.30
C GLN A 7 49.81 -29.59 30.79
N HIS A 8 48.77 -29.51 29.97
CA HIS A 8 48.87 -29.58 28.50
C HIS A 8 49.54 -28.34 27.88
N SER A 9 49.47 -27.18 28.55
CA SER A 9 50.11 -25.93 28.08
C SER A 9 51.54 -25.76 28.59
N LEU A 10 51.92 -26.41 29.70
CA LEU A 10 53.30 -26.39 30.22
C LEU A 10 54.29 -27.22 29.39
N LEU A 11 53.86 -28.35 28.82
CA LEU A 11 54.71 -29.23 28.00
C LEU A 11 55.31 -28.53 26.76
N PRO A 12 54.51 -27.88 25.88
CA PRO A 12 55.06 -27.18 24.73
C PRO A 12 55.90 -25.95 25.10
N ALA A 13 55.54 -25.24 26.18
CA ALA A 13 56.32 -24.11 26.70
C ALA A 13 57.70 -24.54 27.24
N GLY A 14 57.79 -25.69 27.91
CA GLY A 14 59.04 -26.24 28.42
C GLY A 14 60.01 -26.67 27.30
N VAL A 15 59.50 -27.35 26.27
CA VAL A 15 60.32 -27.81 25.13
C VAL A 15 60.86 -26.62 24.32
N THR A 16 60.04 -25.59 24.12
CA THR A 16 60.46 -24.37 23.41
C THR A 16 61.48 -23.57 24.21
N ALA A 17 61.31 -23.44 25.53
CA ALA A 17 62.28 -22.76 26.40
C ALA A 17 63.63 -23.49 26.44
N LEU A 18 63.63 -24.83 26.56
CA LEU A 18 64.84 -25.65 26.53
C LEU A 18 65.55 -25.59 25.18
N GLY A 19 64.81 -25.62 24.07
CA GLY A 19 65.36 -25.46 22.72
C GLY A 19 65.99 -24.09 22.50
N TRP A 20 65.38 -23.04 23.05
CA TRP A 20 65.94 -21.68 23.02
C TRP A 20 67.22 -21.56 23.86
N ALA A 21 67.26 -22.20 25.02
CA ALA A 21 68.44 -22.18 25.90
C ALA A 21 69.64 -22.92 25.28
N THR A 22 69.41 -24.06 24.61
CA THR A 22 70.48 -24.98 24.19
C THR A 22 70.97 -24.79 22.76
N SER A 23 70.16 -24.27 21.83
CA SER A 23 70.50 -24.25 20.40
C SER A 23 70.59 -22.84 19.79
N PRO A 24 71.75 -22.43 19.26
CA PRO A 24 71.91 -21.18 18.52
C PRO A 24 71.01 -21.11 17.27
N HIS A 25 70.78 -22.23 16.60
CA HIS A 25 69.92 -22.30 15.40
C HIS A 25 68.47 -21.96 15.73
N ILE A 26 67.96 -22.44 16.86
CA ILE A 26 66.60 -22.12 17.33
C ILE A 26 66.50 -20.62 17.63
N ARG A 27 67.48 -20.04 18.33
CA ARG A 27 67.52 -18.58 18.60
C ARG A 27 67.48 -17.75 17.33
N CYS A 28 68.28 -18.11 16.32
CA CYS A 28 68.32 -17.41 15.04
C CYS A 28 66.99 -17.53 14.28
N ALA A 29 66.40 -18.73 14.23
CA ALA A 29 65.11 -18.93 13.57
C ALA A 29 64.02 -18.07 14.23
N SER A 30 63.95 -18.04 15.56
CA SER A 30 62.95 -17.26 16.28
C SER A 30 63.13 -15.75 16.09
N LEU A 31 64.37 -15.25 16.08
CA LEU A 31 64.67 -13.84 15.80
C LEU A 31 64.30 -13.42 14.38
N LEU A 32 64.29 -14.35 13.41
CA LEU A 32 63.87 -14.09 12.03
C LEU A 32 62.35 -14.24 11.81
N VAL A 33 61.67 -15.02 12.65
CA VAL A 33 60.22 -15.23 12.56
C VAL A 33 59.44 -13.99 13.01
N VAL A 34 59.89 -13.28 14.05
CA VAL A 34 59.22 -12.06 14.55
C VAL A 34 59.14 -10.96 13.48
N PRO A 35 60.22 -10.62 12.76
CA PRO A 35 60.14 -9.67 11.63
C PRO A 35 59.27 -10.15 10.47
N LYS A 36 59.13 -11.47 10.24
CA LYS A 36 58.28 -12.02 9.17
C LYS A 36 56.79 -11.80 9.44
N PHE A 37 56.37 -11.80 10.71
CA PHE A 37 55.00 -11.46 11.09
C PHE A 37 54.66 -9.97 10.95
N LEU A 38 55.68 -9.09 10.94
CA LEU A 38 55.51 -7.64 10.76
C LEU A 38 55.46 -7.22 9.27
N GLY A 39 55.52 -8.18 8.34
CA GLY A 39 55.39 -7.95 6.91
C GLY A 39 53.95 -7.87 6.39
N LYS A 40 53.78 -7.68 5.07
CA LYS A 40 52.46 -7.65 4.41
C LYS A 40 51.67 -8.94 4.62
N GLU A 41 52.32 -10.08 4.49
CA GLU A 41 51.71 -11.41 4.65
C GLU A 41 51.48 -11.80 6.12
N GLY A 42 52.21 -11.19 7.05
CA GLY A 42 52.14 -11.50 8.48
C GLY A 42 50.90 -10.93 9.19
N ARG A 43 50.24 -9.93 8.59
CA ARG A 43 49.04 -9.28 9.15
C ARG A 43 47.89 -10.27 9.37
N VAL A 44 47.72 -11.24 8.48
CA VAL A 44 46.68 -12.25 8.60
C VAL A 44 46.91 -13.09 9.86
N PHE A 45 48.14 -13.49 10.13
CA PHE A 45 48.49 -14.24 11.35
C PHE A 45 48.26 -13.41 12.61
N VAL A 46 48.63 -12.13 12.61
CA VAL A 46 48.38 -11.22 13.73
C VAL A 46 46.87 -11.05 13.97
N LEU A 47 46.10 -10.83 12.91
CA LEU A 47 44.64 -10.72 12.99
C LEU A 47 43.99 -12.02 13.49
N SER A 48 44.42 -13.18 13.01
CA SER A 48 43.95 -14.47 13.50
C SER A 48 44.28 -14.69 14.97
N PHE A 49 45.47 -14.30 15.43
CA PHE A 49 45.84 -14.37 16.84
C PHE A 49 44.98 -13.45 17.71
N VAL A 50 44.74 -12.21 17.26
CA VAL A 50 43.85 -11.27 17.95
C VAL A 50 42.42 -11.82 18.01
N LEU A 51 41.90 -12.37 16.91
CA LEU A 51 40.58 -12.99 16.86
C LEU A 51 40.48 -14.19 17.82
N ALA A 52 41.51 -15.05 17.86
CA ALA A 52 41.56 -16.17 18.79
C ALA A 52 41.60 -15.70 20.26
N ALA A 53 42.31 -14.61 20.55
CA ALA A 53 42.38 -14.04 21.89
C ALA A 53 41.04 -13.47 22.37
N ILE A 54 40.25 -12.86 21.48
CA ILE A 54 38.94 -12.28 21.84
C ILE A 54 37.78 -13.28 21.77
N TYR A 55 37.97 -14.45 21.15
CA TYR A 55 36.91 -15.44 20.94
C TYR A 55 36.28 -15.94 22.25
N ASN A 56 37.09 -16.26 23.25
CA ASN A 56 36.60 -16.77 24.54
C ASN A 56 36.18 -15.65 25.53
N GLY A 57 36.33 -14.38 25.16
CA GLY A 57 35.99 -13.24 26.01
C GLY A 57 34.77 -12.48 25.48
N PRO A 58 34.97 -11.32 24.82
CA PRO A 58 33.87 -10.49 24.32
C PRO A 58 32.86 -11.22 23.43
N VAL A 59 33.35 -12.10 22.55
CA VAL A 59 32.50 -12.82 21.58
C VAL A 59 31.56 -13.78 22.28
N ALA A 60 32.05 -14.57 23.24
CA ALA A 60 31.22 -15.48 24.04
C ALA A 60 30.11 -14.74 24.83
N ASN A 61 30.40 -13.54 25.34
CA ASN A 61 29.40 -12.71 26.02
C ASN A 61 28.31 -12.21 25.04
N VAL A 62 28.70 -11.78 23.84
CA VAL A 62 27.72 -11.37 22.81
C VAL A 62 26.85 -12.55 22.40
N TRP A 63 27.43 -13.73 22.20
CA TRP A 63 26.66 -14.95 21.90
C TRP A 63 25.65 -15.29 22.97
N HIS A 64 26.01 -15.14 24.24
CA HIS A 64 25.08 -15.38 25.34
C HIS A 64 23.87 -14.42 25.33
N ASN A 65 24.11 -13.13 25.07
CA ASN A 65 23.04 -12.15 24.95
C ASN A 65 22.19 -12.35 23.67
N LEU A 66 22.81 -12.84 22.60
CA LEU A 66 22.14 -13.06 21.32
C LEU A 66 21.03 -14.11 21.41
N ASP A 67 21.18 -15.13 22.25
CA ASP A 67 20.15 -16.15 22.45
C ASP A 67 18.83 -15.55 22.96
N GLU A 68 18.91 -14.60 23.90
CA GLU A 68 17.74 -13.89 24.41
C GLU A 68 17.14 -12.95 23.34
N VAL A 69 17.98 -12.29 22.55
CA VAL A 69 17.54 -11.42 21.44
C VAL A 69 16.77 -12.24 20.40
N ILE A 70 17.27 -13.41 20.03
CA ILE A 70 16.60 -14.31 19.07
C ILE A 70 15.22 -14.71 19.59
N ARG A 71 15.13 -15.08 20.88
CA ARG A 71 13.85 -15.42 21.53
C ARG A 71 12.88 -14.24 21.55
N ALA A 72 13.36 -13.03 21.88
CA ALA A 72 12.54 -11.82 21.88
C ALA A 72 12.02 -11.46 20.48
N VAL A 73 12.87 -11.54 19.46
CA VAL A 73 12.48 -11.30 18.06
C VAL A 73 11.40 -12.30 17.62
N GLY A 74 11.54 -13.57 17.97
CA GLY A 74 10.52 -14.58 17.72
C GLY A 74 9.16 -14.18 18.29
N CYS A 75 9.11 -13.83 19.57
CA CYS A 75 7.88 -13.36 20.22
C CYS A 75 7.28 -12.13 19.53
N VAL A 76 8.09 -11.12 19.20
CA VAL A 76 7.64 -9.92 18.48
C VAL A 76 7.05 -10.29 17.11
N THR A 77 7.70 -11.21 16.38
CA THR A 77 7.22 -11.63 15.05
C THR A 77 5.90 -12.40 15.14
N GLU A 78 5.72 -13.27 16.12
CA GLU A 78 4.45 -13.98 16.34
C GLU A 78 3.32 -13.00 16.67
N LEU A 79 3.58 -12.07 17.59
CA LEU A 79 2.62 -11.05 17.99
C LEU A 79 2.23 -10.16 16.79
N GLN A 80 3.21 -9.75 15.98
CA GLN A 80 2.98 -8.89 14.82
C GLN A 80 2.17 -9.63 13.74
N VAL A 81 2.48 -10.89 13.44
CA VAL A 81 1.69 -11.71 12.52
C VAL A 81 0.25 -11.87 13.02
N ASN A 82 0.06 -12.11 14.31
CA ASN A 82 -1.28 -12.28 14.88
C ASN A 82 -2.13 -11.01 14.76
N HIS A 83 -1.58 -9.85 15.13
CA HIS A 83 -2.26 -8.58 14.98
C HIS A 83 -2.52 -8.21 13.52
N SER A 84 -1.57 -8.46 12.62
CA SER A 84 -1.77 -8.22 11.18
C SER A 84 -2.90 -9.08 10.62
N ARG A 85 -2.98 -10.37 11.00
CA ARG A 85 -4.07 -11.25 10.58
C ARG A 85 -5.42 -10.80 11.12
N HIS A 86 -5.47 -10.40 12.39
CA HIS A 86 -6.70 -9.85 12.97
C HIS A 86 -7.15 -8.58 12.28
N LEU A 87 -6.25 -7.61 12.10
CA LEU A 87 -6.55 -6.35 11.43
C LEU A 87 -7.00 -6.59 9.98
N TRP A 88 -6.30 -7.48 9.25
CA TRP A 88 -6.69 -7.88 7.90
C TRP A 88 -8.10 -8.45 7.84
N ARG A 89 -8.45 -9.36 8.76
CA ARG A 89 -9.78 -9.98 8.78
C ARG A 89 -10.86 -8.94 9.11
N VAL A 90 -10.63 -8.07 10.09
CA VAL A 90 -11.58 -7.04 10.49
C VAL A 90 -11.77 -5.98 9.41
N SER A 91 -10.75 -5.67 8.61
CA SER A 91 -10.85 -4.69 7.51
C SER A 91 -11.41 -5.29 6.22
N THR A 92 -11.03 -6.52 5.85
CA THR A 92 -11.43 -7.11 4.55
C THR A 92 -12.85 -7.65 4.53
N VAL A 93 -13.38 -8.13 5.65
CA VAL A 93 -14.76 -8.63 5.73
C VAL A 93 -15.78 -7.55 5.35
N PRO A 94 -15.80 -6.35 5.97
CA PRO A 94 -16.76 -5.32 5.59
C PRO A 94 -16.50 -4.77 4.18
N LEU A 95 -15.24 -4.67 3.74
CA LEU A 95 -14.92 -4.25 2.36
C LEU A 95 -15.55 -5.17 1.31
N ARG A 96 -15.52 -6.49 1.52
CA ARG A 96 -16.16 -7.44 0.60
C ARG A 96 -17.67 -7.27 0.55
N MET A 97 -18.32 -7.12 1.71
CA MET A 97 -19.76 -6.90 1.77
C MET A 97 -20.16 -5.62 1.01
N VAL A 98 -19.44 -4.52 1.22
CA VAL A 98 -19.69 -3.26 0.51
C VAL A 98 -19.51 -3.42 -1.01
N MET A 99 -18.49 -4.15 -1.45
CA MET A 99 -18.29 -4.43 -2.89
C MET A 99 -19.43 -5.28 -3.46
N GLU A 100 -19.87 -6.32 -2.75
CA GLU A 100 -20.98 -7.18 -3.17
C GLU A 100 -22.30 -6.39 -3.26
N ASP A 101 -22.59 -5.54 -2.27
CA ASP A 101 -23.77 -4.68 -2.28
C ASP A 101 -23.74 -3.66 -3.42
N MET A 102 -22.57 -3.11 -3.74
CA MET A 102 -22.40 -2.19 -4.86
C MET A 102 -22.68 -2.88 -6.20
N VAL A 103 -22.18 -4.10 -6.39
CA VAL A 103 -22.43 -4.90 -7.61
C VAL A 103 -23.91 -5.23 -7.74
N ARG A 104 -24.54 -5.69 -6.65
CA ARG A 104 -25.98 -5.99 -6.62
C ARG A 104 -26.83 -4.75 -6.89
N GLY A 105 -26.47 -3.62 -6.29
CA GLY A 105 -27.11 -2.33 -6.52
C GLY A 105 -27.02 -1.90 -7.98
N GLY A 106 -25.85 -2.05 -8.61
CA GLY A 106 -25.66 -1.76 -10.03
C GLY A 106 -26.52 -2.64 -10.95
N GLN A 107 -26.61 -3.94 -10.68
CA GLN A 107 -27.48 -4.85 -11.44
C GLN A 107 -28.97 -4.49 -11.31
N LYS A 108 -29.41 -4.17 -10.09
CA LYS A 108 -30.79 -3.74 -9.86
C LYS A 108 -31.10 -2.43 -10.60
N LEU A 109 -30.20 -1.45 -10.52
CA LEU A 109 -30.34 -0.17 -11.20
C LEU A 109 -30.40 -0.34 -12.73
N ASP A 110 -29.57 -1.22 -13.30
CA ASP A 110 -29.60 -1.54 -14.73
C ASP A 110 -30.95 -2.16 -15.15
N ALA A 111 -31.45 -3.13 -14.37
CA ALA A 111 -32.74 -3.77 -14.63
C ALA A 111 -33.91 -2.77 -14.55
N GLU A 112 -33.93 -1.90 -13.55
CA GLU A 112 -34.94 -0.85 -13.41
C GLU A 112 -34.86 0.17 -14.56
N THR A 113 -33.65 0.57 -14.95
CA THR A 113 -33.43 1.48 -16.09
C THR A 113 -33.93 0.88 -17.40
N GLN A 114 -33.66 -0.41 -17.66
CA GLN A 114 -34.18 -1.10 -18.84
C GLN A 114 -35.70 -1.20 -18.82
N ASN A 115 -36.31 -1.45 -17.66
CA ASN A 115 -37.76 -1.52 -17.53
C ASN A 115 -38.42 -0.16 -17.81
N ILE A 116 -37.88 0.92 -17.24
CA ILE A 116 -38.32 2.29 -17.52
C ILE A 116 -38.14 2.61 -19.00
N SER A 117 -36.98 2.29 -19.58
CA SER A 117 -36.69 2.54 -20.99
C SER A 117 -37.70 1.85 -21.92
N ARG A 118 -38.08 0.59 -21.63
CA ARG A 118 -39.10 -0.12 -22.42
C ARG A 118 -40.47 0.54 -22.32
N ALA A 119 -40.90 0.91 -21.12
CA ALA A 119 -42.17 1.61 -20.93
C ALA A 119 -42.21 2.92 -21.72
N PHE A 120 -41.13 3.70 -21.72
CA PHE A 120 -41.05 4.93 -22.52
C PHE A 120 -41.08 4.68 -24.03
N VAL A 121 -40.53 3.56 -24.52
CA VAL A 121 -40.62 3.19 -25.93
C VAL A 121 -42.05 2.85 -26.33
N GLU A 122 -42.76 2.07 -25.50
CA GLU A 122 -44.18 1.73 -25.71
C GLU A 122 -45.05 3.00 -25.75
N LEU A 123 -44.88 3.90 -24.78
CA LEU A 123 -45.55 5.20 -24.74
C LEU A 123 -45.20 6.09 -25.95
N LYS A 124 -43.96 6.03 -26.44
CA LYS A 124 -43.55 6.79 -27.63
C LYS A 124 -44.25 6.27 -28.88
N GLU A 125 -44.43 4.95 -29.02
CA GLU A 125 -45.05 4.35 -30.19
C GLU A 125 -46.54 4.75 -30.31
N GLU A 126 -47.23 4.88 -29.18
CA GLU A 126 -48.62 5.36 -29.14
C GLU A 126 -48.74 6.86 -29.50
N VAL A 127 -47.75 7.69 -29.16
CA VAL A 127 -47.76 9.13 -29.48
C VAL A 127 -47.16 9.43 -30.86
N ALA A 128 -46.31 8.55 -31.39
CA ALA A 128 -45.71 8.69 -32.72
C ALA A 128 -46.62 8.19 -33.85
N SER A 129 -47.77 7.59 -33.52
CA SER A 129 -48.73 7.20 -34.53
C SER A 129 -49.39 8.44 -35.17
N GLU A 130 -49.17 8.62 -36.46
CA GLU A 130 -49.80 9.67 -37.28
C GLU A 130 -51.27 9.33 -37.65
N GLU A 131 -51.80 8.19 -37.21
CA GLU A 131 -53.14 7.74 -37.57
C GLU A 131 -54.23 8.54 -36.81
N GLY A 132 -54.68 9.62 -37.45
CA GLY A 132 -55.70 10.55 -36.93
C GLY A 132 -55.39 12.03 -37.13
N TYR A 133 -54.17 12.37 -37.56
CA TYR A 133 -53.76 13.75 -37.87
C TYR A 133 -54.19 14.23 -39.26
N ASP A 134 -55.00 13.46 -40.00
CA ASP A 134 -55.55 13.88 -41.30
C ASP A 134 -57.07 14.05 -41.23
N LEU A 135 -57.52 15.00 -40.41
CA LEU A 135 -58.87 15.55 -40.49
C LEU A 135 -58.84 17.07 -40.47
N LYS A 136 -58.83 17.59 -41.71
CA LYS A 136 -59.36 18.89 -42.13
C LYS A 136 -58.66 20.13 -41.58
N GLN A 137 -57.79 20.64 -42.44
CA GLN A 137 -57.46 22.06 -42.57
C GLN A 137 -58.73 22.85 -42.91
N GLY A 138 -59.57 23.07 -41.89
CA GLY A 138 -60.74 23.93 -41.92
C GLY A 138 -60.33 25.33 -41.48
N GLU A 139 -60.34 26.23 -42.45
CA GLU A 139 -60.23 27.69 -42.33
C GLU A 139 -60.97 28.23 -41.11
N HIS A 140 -60.24 28.86 -40.19
CA HIS A 140 -60.80 29.79 -39.21
C HIS A 140 -59.97 31.06 -39.21
N THR A 141 -60.38 31.98 -40.07
CA THR A 141 -60.32 33.41 -39.79
C THR A 141 -61.08 33.65 -38.49
N ASP A 142 -60.40 34.03 -37.41
CA ASP A 142 -60.82 35.24 -36.71
C ASP A 142 -59.69 35.87 -35.88
N SER A 143 -59.77 37.18 -35.84
CA SER A 143 -58.79 38.09 -35.30
C SER A 143 -58.97 38.23 -33.79
N GLN A 144 -58.01 37.75 -33.00
CA GLN A 144 -57.55 38.46 -31.80
C GLN A 144 -56.31 37.76 -31.25
N ALA A 145 -55.17 38.44 -31.41
CA ALA A 145 -53.87 38.01 -30.92
C ALA A 145 -53.79 38.07 -29.39
N GLY A 146 -54.38 37.09 -28.72
CA GLY A 146 -54.12 36.77 -27.31
C GLY A 146 -53.26 35.53 -27.25
N LEU A 147 -52.09 35.61 -26.60
CA LEU A 147 -51.24 34.45 -26.37
C LEU A 147 -52.03 33.42 -25.55
N SER A 148 -52.23 32.21 -26.05
CA SER A 148 -52.90 31.17 -25.27
C SER A 148 -52.13 30.94 -23.96
N THR A 149 -52.84 30.59 -22.89
CA THR A 149 -52.23 30.27 -21.59
C THR A 149 -51.13 29.22 -21.74
N GLN A 150 -51.32 28.22 -22.61
CA GLN A 150 -50.31 27.22 -22.91
C GLN A 150 -49.04 27.83 -23.54
N LYS A 151 -49.18 28.71 -24.53
CA LYS A 151 -48.05 29.43 -25.14
C LYS A 151 -47.34 30.35 -24.15
N LEU A 152 -48.08 30.96 -23.22
CA LEU A 152 -47.53 31.80 -22.16
C LEU A 152 -46.69 30.99 -21.17
N TYR A 153 -47.16 29.82 -20.73
CA TYR A 153 -46.40 28.93 -19.86
C TYR A 153 -45.20 28.30 -20.56
N GLU A 154 -45.31 27.95 -21.84
CA GLU A 154 -44.18 27.46 -22.64
C GLU A 154 -43.08 28.52 -22.76
N MET A 155 -43.45 29.77 -23.09
CA MET A 155 -42.51 30.88 -23.19
C MET A 155 -41.83 31.17 -21.84
N LYS A 156 -42.60 31.18 -20.75
CA LYS A 156 -42.08 31.39 -19.39
C LYS A 156 -41.07 30.31 -18.99
N THR A 157 -41.32 29.06 -19.33
CA THR A 157 -40.39 27.94 -19.04
C THR A 157 -39.12 28.04 -19.87
N LYS A 158 -39.22 28.36 -21.17
CA LYS A 158 -38.04 28.58 -22.04
C LYS A 158 -37.17 29.73 -21.54
N LEU A 159 -37.77 30.83 -21.09
CA LEU A 159 -37.05 31.99 -20.55
C LEU A 159 -36.32 31.70 -19.23
N ARG A 160 -36.83 30.76 -18.41
CA ARG A 160 -36.12 30.33 -17.20
C ARG A 160 -34.79 29.65 -17.52
N CYS A 161 -34.74 28.85 -18.59
CA CYS A 161 -33.50 28.20 -19.03
C CYS A 161 -32.46 29.21 -19.51
N THR A 162 -32.87 30.37 -20.05
CA THR A 162 -31.94 31.43 -20.49
C THR A 162 -31.53 32.39 -19.37
N CYS A 163 -32.37 32.62 -18.34
CA CYS A 163 -31.99 33.47 -17.22
C CYS A 163 -30.95 32.82 -16.28
N GLU A 164 -30.74 31.50 -16.33
CA GLU A 164 -29.67 30.82 -15.56
C GLU A 164 -28.26 30.97 -16.16
N TRP A 165 -28.13 31.28 -17.45
CA TRP A 165 -26.85 31.62 -18.09
C TRP A 165 -26.84 33.10 -18.46
N GLY A 166 -26.55 33.93 -17.47
CA GLY A 166 -26.74 35.38 -17.55
C GLY A 166 -25.97 36.08 -18.66
N THR A 167 -26.68 36.98 -19.35
CA THR A 167 -26.29 38.37 -19.68
C THR A 167 -27.36 38.96 -20.60
N GLU A 168 -28.34 39.67 -20.03
CA GLU A 168 -29.05 40.85 -20.55
C GLU A 168 -30.39 41.00 -19.80
N LEU A 169 -30.53 42.09 -19.03
CA LEU A 169 -31.70 42.35 -18.18
C LEU A 169 -32.95 42.58 -19.04
N SER A 170 -33.68 41.51 -19.32
CA SER A 170 -35.05 41.57 -19.81
C SER A 170 -35.98 41.81 -18.61
N PRO A 171 -36.84 42.84 -18.59
CA PRO A 171 -37.63 43.23 -17.41
C PRO A 171 -38.65 42.18 -16.92
N LEU A 172 -38.79 41.03 -17.61
CA LEU A 172 -39.63 39.92 -17.20
C LEU A 172 -39.01 38.94 -16.18
N CYS A 173 -37.68 38.92 -15.97
CA CYS A 173 -37.06 38.01 -15.00
C CYS A 173 -37.07 38.53 -13.55
N GLN A 174 -37.74 39.66 -13.27
CA GLN A 174 -37.70 40.35 -11.96
C GLN A 174 -39.04 40.50 -11.22
N THR A 175 -40.13 39.88 -11.68
CA THR A 175 -41.39 39.92 -10.91
C THR A 175 -41.45 38.80 -9.85
N PRO A 176 -41.64 39.12 -8.56
CA PRO A 176 -41.90 38.12 -7.52
C PRO A 176 -43.30 37.53 -7.73
N TRP A 177 -43.41 36.21 -7.62
CA TRP A 177 -44.69 35.51 -7.65
C TRP A 177 -45.38 35.68 -6.28
N THR A 178 -46.51 36.40 -6.22
CA THR A 178 -47.51 36.23 -5.15
C THR A 178 -48.41 35.06 -5.47
#